data_AF-A0A402BBP3-F1
#
_entry.id   AF-A0A402BBP3-F1
#
_cell.length_a   1.000
_cell.length_b   1.000
_cell.length_c   1.000
_cell.angle_alpha   90.00
_cell.angle_beta   90.00
_cell.angle_gamma   90.00
#
_symmetry.space_group_name_H-M   'P 1'
#
loop_
_entity.id
_entity.type
_entity.pdbx_description
1 polymer ?
#
loop_
_entity_poly.entity_id
_entity_poly.type
_entity_poly.pdbx_seq_one_letter_code
_entity_poly.pdbx_strand_id
1 'polypeptide(L)'
;MGTQLQAESKMPLHMYESAAHANVGRPLEKLVSRSAQILCILGAIISLLLFAWLCYSLFAALSFGVLAQTYHTSAEVPADQLQNYRWLQNLHDNFWLNMPGIIIPLGASLILFGRFYLAARTQLYICSEGLLTIYRKKEEAIRWDDVREFYLLNGSVTQLVRTNKTRLLLPFSILGASNKAGDQAIIAELMPRLLPPALASYERGEVVSFRDLQISQQGISFLGELVSWDNLGAVAWENNELSAYYAKEESLDGELNRQWYVWQTKEHNSNTTLLSLPNLLVFVALVNEILDRQHEHKDNPPTPQPLTDAKESVENNSSNTGGNAMETHIMWNFLAGPGMEHLQLVEDEGGIVADGLIIGIEQDIRFRLWYRLQIDQDWHIREYSLQVSGEQSQAAYLLSDGQGHWTDADGNAYPDLDGCLDIDIAHTPFTNTLPIRRLELAVGESMEIQVAYITVPDLNVRPARQRYTCLTRTESGGSYRYESLDSDFTAELTVDEQGLVIDYPELWQMV
;
A
#
# COMPACT_ATOMS: atom_id res chain seq x y z
N MET A 1 5.09 -54.35 6.81
CA MET A 1 6.34 -54.13 7.59
C MET A 1 7.20 -53.18 6.75
N GLY A 2 7.21 -51.86 6.94
CA GLY A 2 7.02 -51.10 8.16
C GLY A 2 8.38 -50.85 8.82
N THR A 3 9.09 -49.81 8.36
CA THR A 3 10.16 -49.09 9.09
C THR A 3 10.47 -47.83 8.25
N GLN A 4 9.78 -46.73 8.55
CA GLN A 4 10.36 -45.60 9.30
C GLN A 4 11.56 -44.96 8.58
N LEU A 5 11.27 -44.14 7.56
CA LEU A 5 12.11 -42.99 7.28
C LEU A 5 11.87 -41.99 8.42
N GLN A 6 12.73 -42.06 9.42
CA GLN A 6 12.76 -41.16 10.56
C GLN A 6 12.88 -39.72 10.06
N ALA A 7 11.93 -38.92 10.52
CA ALA A 7 12.03 -37.48 10.62
C ALA A 7 13.25 -37.14 11.50
N GLU A 8 14.43 -36.89 10.92
CA GLU A 8 15.55 -36.29 11.63
C GLU A 8 16.66 -35.83 10.66
N SER A 9 16.50 -34.63 10.10
CA SER A 9 17.60 -33.66 10.09
C SER A 9 17.01 -32.26 10.16
N LYS A 10 16.64 -31.84 11.37
CA LYS A 10 16.53 -30.41 11.67
C LYS A 10 17.92 -29.83 11.47
N MET A 11 18.12 -29.11 10.37
CA MET A 11 19.31 -28.32 10.14
C MET A 11 19.47 -27.38 11.35
N PRO A 12 20.60 -27.43 12.07
CA PRO A 12 20.75 -26.72 13.32
C PRO A 12 20.79 -25.20 13.09
N LEU A 13 20.14 -24.45 13.99
CA LEU A 13 19.89 -23.00 13.89
C LEU A 13 21.16 -22.16 13.59
N HIS A 14 22.34 -22.62 14.02
CA HIS A 14 23.63 -21.95 13.76
C HIS A 14 24.06 -21.97 12.27
N MET A 15 23.47 -22.80 11.42
CA MET A 15 23.76 -22.80 9.99
C MET A 15 23.13 -21.59 9.27
N TYR A 16 22.08 -20.99 9.86
CA TYR A 16 21.53 -19.71 9.39
C TYR A 16 22.45 -18.53 9.69
N GLU A 17 23.26 -18.58 10.77
CA GLU A 17 24.26 -17.55 11.07
C GLU A 17 25.35 -17.47 9.98
N SER A 18 25.70 -18.60 9.35
CA SER A 18 26.62 -18.62 8.21
C SER A 18 25.98 -18.11 6.91
N ALA A 19 24.65 -18.16 6.78
CA ALA A 19 23.91 -17.75 5.59
C ALA A 19 23.72 -16.21 5.53
N ALA A 20 23.57 -15.56 6.69
CA ALA A 20 23.55 -14.10 6.81
C ALA A 20 24.91 -13.46 6.47
N HIS A 21 26.02 -14.14 6.77
CA HIS A 21 27.37 -13.71 6.36
C HIS A 21 27.72 -14.03 4.89
N ALA A 22 26.92 -14.87 4.22
CA ALA A 22 27.15 -15.35 2.85
C ALA A 22 26.17 -14.79 1.81
N ASN A 23 25.47 -13.68 2.10
CA ASN A 23 24.52 -13.03 1.17
C ASN A 23 23.26 -13.87 0.82
N VAL A 24 22.78 -14.74 1.72
CA VAL A 24 21.66 -15.66 1.44
C VAL A 24 20.28 -15.10 1.89
N GLY A 25 20.24 -13.97 2.59
CA GLY A 25 18.99 -13.35 3.04
C GLY A 25 18.99 -11.84 2.82
N ARG A 26 17.90 -11.31 2.25
CA ARG A 26 17.70 -9.86 2.09
C ARG A 26 17.12 -9.30 3.40
N PRO A 27 17.80 -8.36 4.08
CA PRO A 27 17.21 -7.67 5.20
C PRO A 27 16.01 -6.85 4.70
N LEU A 28 14.86 -6.98 5.35
CA LEU A 28 13.81 -5.99 5.15
C LEU A 28 14.26 -4.69 5.82
N GLU A 29 14.50 -3.65 5.02
CA GLU A 29 14.84 -2.33 5.53
C GLU A 29 13.82 -1.85 6.57
N LYS A 30 14.33 -1.08 7.55
CA LYS A 30 13.68 -0.69 8.81
C LYS A 30 12.16 -0.71 8.71
N LEU A 31 11.62 -1.76 9.31
CA LEU A 31 10.23 -2.19 9.43
C LEU A 31 9.29 -1.22 10.18
N VAL A 32 9.67 0.05 10.26
CA VAL A 32 8.92 1.09 10.95
C VAL A 32 8.95 2.35 10.10
N SER A 33 7.79 2.68 9.52
CA SER A 33 7.59 3.95 8.83
C SER A 33 8.00 5.13 9.72
N ARG A 34 8.51 6.23 9.13
CA ARG A 34 8.89 7.44 9.90
C ARG A 34 7.71 7.93 10.76
N SER A 35 6.49 7.86 10.24
CA SER A 35 5.24 8.20 10.94
C SER A 35 5.02 7.37 12.20
N ALA A 36 5.30 6.07 12.12
CA ALA A 36 5.18 5.16 13.23
C ALA A 36 6.23 5.45 14.32
N GLN A 37 7.47 5.81 13.94
CA GLN A 37 8.51 6.24 14.89
C GLN A 37 8.09 7.51 15.64
N ILE A 38 7.50 8.49 14.94
CA ILE A 38 6.98 9.73 15.53
C ILE A 38 5.85 9.43 16.52
N LEU A 39 4.88 8.59 16.15
CA LEU A 39 3.80 8.14 17.03
C LEU A 39 4.34 7.49 18.31
N CYS A 40 5.44 6.74 18.20
CA CYS A 40 6.06 6.10 19.34
C CYS A 40 6.73 7.10 20.30
N ILE A 41 7.43 8.09 19.74
CA ILE A 41 8.04 9.18 20.51
C ILE A 41 6.95 9.98 21.23
N LEU A 42 5.87 10.33 20.53
CA LEU A 42 4.71 11.00 21.11
C LEU A 42 4.09 10.17 22.24
N GLY A 43 3.90 8.86 22.04
CA GLY A 43 3.40 7.95 23.07
C GLY A 43 4.30 7.90 24.31
N ALA A 44 5.62 7.86 24.13
CA ALA A 44 6.58 7.90 25.22
C ALA A 44 6.53 9.23 26.01
N ILE A 45 6.41 10.36 25.30
CA ILE A 45 6.25 11.68 25.92
C ILE A 45 4.95 11.74 26.73
N ILE A 46 3.83 11.26 26.18
CA ILE A 46 2.54 11.22 26.87
C ILE A 46 2.64 10.35 28.13
N SER A 47 3.26 9.17 28.04
CA SER A 47 3.51 8.30 29.21
C SER A 47 4.32 9.01 30.30
N LEU A 48 5.39 9.73 29.93
CA LEU A 48 6.21 10.49 30.89
C LEU A 48 5.41 11.61 31.57
N LEU A 49 4.58 12.33 30.81
CA LEU A 49 3.71 13.39 31.34
C LEU A 49 2.67 12.83 32.31
N LEU A 50 2.00 11.72 31.96
CA LEU A 50 1.04 11.05 32.82
C LEU A 50 1.69 10.51 34.10
N PHE A 51 2.89 9.95 33.99
CA PHE A 51 3.65 9.47 35.15
C PHE A 51 4.09 10.64 36.05
N ALA A 52 4.59 11.74 35.48
CA ALA A 52 4.95 12.93 36.24
C ALA A 52 3.73 13.51 36.98
N TRP A 53 2.56 13.55 36.32
CA TRP A 53 1.32 14.00 36.94
C TRP A 53 0.84 13.07 38.06
N LEU A 54 1.00 11.76 37.89
CA LEU A 54 0.73 10.76 38.93
C LEU A 54 1.63 10.98 40.16
N CYS A 55 2.94 11.15 39.96
CA CYS A 55 3.90 11.42 41.03
C CYS A 55 3.59 12.73 41.76
N TYR A 56 3.25 13.78 41.00
CA TYR A 56 2.87 15.08 41.54
C TYR A 56 1.62 15.00 42.42
N SER A 57 0.59 14.29 41.94
CA SER A 57 -0.67 14.13 42.66
C SER A 57 -0.49 13.27 43.91
N LEU A 58 0.34 12.22 43.85
CA LEU A 58 0.70 11.40 45.01
C LEU A 58 1.46 12.21 46.06
N PHE A 59 2.43 13.02 45.64
CA PHE A 59 3.18 13.91 46.54
C PHE A 59 2.23 14.90 47.24
N ALA A 60 1.30 15.50 46.49
CA ALA A 60 0.31 16.42 47.04
C ALA A 60 -0.59 15.72 48.08
N ALA A 61 -1.08 14.52 47.76
CA ALA A 61 -1.93 13.75 48.66
C ALA A 61 -1.21 13.36 49.97
N LEU A 62 0.06 12.94 49.89
CA LEU A 62 0.89 12.61 51.06
C LEU A 62 1.22 13.85 51.89
N SER A 63 1.60 14.95 51.24
CA SER A 63 1.93 16.23 51.90
C SER A 63 0.72 16.78 52.64
N PHE A 64 -0.47 16.72 52.02
CA PHE A 64 -1.71 17.09 52.68
C PHE A 64 -2.00 16.18 53.89
N GLY A 65 -1.78 14.87 53.78
CA GLY A 65 -1.96 13.93 54.89
C GLY A 65 -1.11 14.27 56.12
N VAL A 66 0.13 14.74 55.93
CA VAL A 66 1.00 15.22 57.02
C VAL A 66 0.52 16.56 57.58
N LEU A 67 0.13 17.50 56.71
CA LEU A 67 -0.40 18.80 57.12
C LEU A 67 -1.71 18.67 57.91
N ALA A 68 -2.60 17.76 57.52
CA ALA A 68 -3.87 17.49 58.20
C ALA A 68 -3.70 16.88 59.61
N GLN A 69 -2.52 16.31 59.92
CA GLN A 69 -2.16 15.91 61.28
C GLN A 69 -1.72 17.10 62.14
N THR A 70 -1.21 18.16 61.52
CA THR A 70 -0.70 19.36 62.21
C THR A 70 -1.79 20.42 62.37
N TYR A 71 -2.62 20.59 61.33
CA TYR A 71 -3.74 21.52 61.28
C TYR A 71 -5.02 20.73 61.03
N HIS A 72 -5.89 20.64 62.04
CA HIS A 72 -7.13 19.87 61.92
C HIS A 72 -8.22 20.64 61.17
N THR A 73 -8.13 21.97 61.16
CA THR A 73 -9.04 22.83 60.41
C THR A 73 -8.27 23.89 59.62
N SER A 74 -8.84 24.33 58.48
CA SER A 74 -8.22 25.38 57.65
C SER A 74 -8.09 26.74 58.36
N ALA A 75 -8.77 26.93 59.50
CA ALA A 75 -8.67 28.12 60.33
C ALA A 75 -7.39 28.17 61.17
N GLU A 76 -6.73 27.03 61.39
CA GLU A 76 -5.47 26.92 62.16
C GLU A 76 -4.23 27.21 61.30
N VAL A 77 -4.38 27.26 59.99
CA VAL A 77 -3.29 27.43 59.03
C VAL A 77 -2.86 28.89 58.94
N PRO A 78 -1.55 29.21 59.05
CA PRO A 78 -1.02 30.56 58.84
C PRO A 78 -1.45 31.18 57.51
N ALA A 79 -1.75 32.48 57.50
CA ALA A 79 -2.32 33.17 56.34
C ALA A 79 -1.42 33.12 55.08
N ASP A 80 -0.10 33.10 55.29
CA ASP A 80 0.92 32.97 54.23
C ASP A 80 0.98 31.55 53.63
N GLN A 81 0.46 30.53 54.33
CA GLN A 81 0.45 29.13 53.88
C GLN A 81 -0.94 28.62 53.45
N LEU A 82 -2.00 29.37 53.77
CA LEU A 82 -3.39 28.97 53.53
C LEU A 82 -3.70 28.63 52.07
N GLN A 83 -3.08 29.34 51.13
CA GLN A 83 -3.27 29.09 49.69
C GLN A 83 -2.68 27.72 49.27
N ASN A 84 -1.46 27.41 49.73
CA ASN A 84 -0.82 26.12 49.46
C ASN A 84 -1.59 24.98 50.12
N TYR A 85 -2.09 25.18 51.34
CA TYR A 85 -2.92 24.20 52.05
C TYR A 85 -4.19 23.87 51.27
N ARG A 86 -4.96 24.88 50.83
CA ARG A 86 -6.20 24.67 50.05
C ARG A 86 -5.92 24.02 48.70
N TRP A 87 -4.82 24.36 48.08
CA TRP A 87 -4.41 23.78 46.81
C TRP A 87 -4.04 22.29 46.96
N LEU A 88 -3.28 21.93 48.01
CA LEU A 88 -2.97 20.54 48.35
C LEU A 88 -4.22 19.74 48.74
N GLN A 89 -5.14 20.35 49.49
CA GLN A 89 -6.43 19.76 49.85
C GLN A 89 -7.23 19.39 48.61
N ASN A 90 -7.37 20.32 47.65
CA ASN A 90 -8.09 20.07 46.41
C ASN A 90 -7.49 18.92 45.59
N LEU A 91 -6.15 18.82 45.55
CA LEU A 91 -5.48 17.70 44.89
C LEU A 91 -5.69 16.37 45.61
N HIS A 92 -5.67 16.37 46.94
CA HIS A 92 -5.93 15.19 47.77
C HIS A 92 -7.37 14.69 47.59
N ASP A 93 -8.37 15.58 47.68
CA ASP A 93 -9.78 15.23 47.61
C ASP A 93 -10.17 14.64 46.24
N ASN A 94 -9.54 15.15 45.17
CA ASN A 94 -9.77 14.67 43.81
C ASN A 94 -8.83 13.53 43.38
N PHE A 95 -7.86 13.13 44.22
CA PHE A 95 -6.85 12.13 43.87
C PHE A 95 -7.50 10.82 43.46
N TRP A 96 -8.36 10.26 44.31
CA TRP A 96 -9.00 8.96 44.06
C TRP A 96 -9.96 8.99 42.86
N LEU A 97 -10.60 10.13 42.60
CA LEU A 97 -11.50 10.29 41.45
C LEU A 97 -10.73 10.37 40.12
N ASN A 98 -9.58 11.03 40.12
CA ASN A 98 -8.76 11.24 38.92
C ASN A 98 -7.81 10.07 38.64
N MET A 99 -7.42 9.29 39.66
CA MET A 99 -6.46 8.18 39.56
C MET A 99 -6.77 7.18 38.43
N PRO A 100 -8.01 6.68 38.25
CA PRO A 100 -8.34 5.81 37.13
C PRO A 100 -8.11 6.47 35.76
N GLY A 101 -8.44 7.76 35.63
CA GLY A 101 -8.24 8.56 34.42
C GLY A 101 -6.78 8.80 34.05
N ILE A 102 -5.82 8.39 34.89
CA ILE A 102 -4.37 8.46 34.63
C ILE A 102 -3.80 7.07 34.42
N ILE A 103 -4.12 6.15 35.34
CA ILE A 103 -3.53 4.82 35.37
C ILE A 103 -3.95 4.03 34.12
N ILE A 104 -5.22 4.15 33.70
CA ILE A 104 -5.73 3.48 32.51
C ILE A 104 -5.00 3.96 31.25
N PRO A 105 -4.94 5.27 30.92
CA PRO A 105 -4.22 5.74 29.74
C PRO A 105 -2.70 5.54 29.84
N LEU A 106 -2.10 5.64 31.03
CA LEU A 106 -0.67 5.35 31.23
C LEU A 106 -0.38 3.87 30.94
N GLY A 107 -1.20 2.96 31.47
CA GLY A 107 -1.08 1.52 31.22
C GLY A 107 -1.28 1.19 29.73
N ALA A 108 -2.29 1.76 29.09
CA ALA A 108 -2.54 1.59 27.65
C ALA A 108 -1.36 2.11 26.81
N SER A 109 -0.83 3.29 27.15
CA SER A 109 0.33 3.89 26.48
C SER A 109 1.59 3.04 26.64
N LEU A 110 1.87 2.52 27.84
CA LEU A 110 3.00 1.62 28.09
C LEU A 110 2.87 0.28 27.33
N ILE A 111 1.66 -0.28 27.23
CA ILE A 111 1.41 -1.51 26.46
C ILE A 111 1.62 -1.26 24.95
N LEU A 112 1.08 -0.15 24.43
CA LEU A 112 1.28 0.26 23.03
C LEU A 112 2.76 0.51 22.74
N PHE A 113 3.44 1.27 23.59
CA PHE A 113 4.87 1.54 23.49
C PHE A 113 5.70 0.26 23.55
N GLY A 114 5.42 -0.64 24.49
CA GLY A 114 6.15 -1.90 24.62
C GLY A 114 6.01 -2.79 23.38
N ARG A 115 4.80 -2.88 22.83
CA ARG A 115 4.55 -3.63 21.58
C ARG A 115 5.24 -3.00 20.37
N PHE A 116 5.22 -1.68 20.27
CA PHE A 116 5.87 -0.97 19.19
C PHE A 116 7.39 -1.02 19.27
N TYR A 117 7.95 -0.84 20.46
CA TYR A 117 9.38 -0.95 20.73
C TYR A 117 9.90 -2.34 20.36
N LEU A 118 9.10 -3.39 20.63
CA LEU A 118 9.39 -4.75 20.21
C LEU A 118 9.47 -4.87 18.69
N ALA A 119 8.48 -4.32 17.97
CA ALA A 119 8.46 -4.31 16.50
C ALA A 119 9.66 -3.56 15.91
N ALA A 120 9.98 -2.37 16.44
CA ALA A 120 11.08 -1.53 15.95
C ALA A 120 12.48 -2.13 16.14
N ARG A 121 12.62 -3.09 17.06
CA ARG A 121 13.89 -3.77 17.37
C ARG A 121 13.98 -5.17 16.78
N THR A 122 12.92 -5.67 16.17
CA THR A 122 12.92 -6.98 15.52
C THR A 122 13.49 -6.83 14.12
N GLN A 123 14.55 -7.57 13.82
CA GLN A 123 15.10 -7.67 12.47
C GLN A 123 14.43 -8.83 11.74
N LEU A 124 14.02 -8.60 10.49
CA LEU A 124 13.42 -9.60 9.63
C LEU A 124 14.31 -9.84 8.41
N TYR A 125 14.58 -11.11 8.12
CA TYR A 125 15.35 -11.52 6.95
C TYR A 125 14.51 -12.51 6.14
N ILE A 126 14.24 -12.15 4.88
CA ILE A 126 13.70 -13.09 3.90
C ILE A 126 14.87 -13.85 3.30
N CYS A 127 14.84 -15.16 3.45
CA CYS A 127 15.80 -16.09 2.86
C CYS A 127 15.08 -16.94 1.80
N SER A 128 15.83 -17.53 0.86
CA SER A 128 15.25 -18.39 -0.19
C SER A 128 14.42 -19.57 0.35
N GLU A 129 14.80 -20.08 1.53
CA GLU A 129 14.20 -21.28 2.15
C GLU A 129 13.29 -20.97 3.35
N GLY A 130 13.22 -19.71 3.79
CA GLY A 130 12.41 -19.35 4.95
C GLY A 130 12.53 -17.90 5.40
N LEU A 131 11.85 -17.61 6.51
CA LEU A 131 11.86 -16.32 7.19
C LEU A 131 12.57 -16.45 8.53
N LEU A 132 13.46 -15.51 8.82
CA LEU A 132 14.18 -15.42 10.09
C LEU A 132 13.79 -14.11 10.79
N THR A 133 13.32 -14.23 12.04
CA THR A 133 13.09 -13.11 12.95
C THR A 133 14.16 -13.12 14.03
N ILE A 134 14.79 -11.96 14.26
CA ILE A 134 15.80 -11.79 15.30
C ILE A 134 15.36 -10.65 16.23
N TYR A 135 15.17 -10.97 17.51
CA TYR A 135 14.91 -9.99 18.55
C TYR A 135 15.92 -10.14 19.70
N ARG A 136 16.80 -9.16 19.88
CA ARG A 136 17.92 -9.19 20.84
C ARG A 136 18.84 -10.40 20.63
N LYS A 137 18.65 -11.47 21.43
CA LYS A 137 19.40 -12.75 21.38
C LYS A 137 18.47 -13.95 21.14
N LYS A 138 17.20 -13.69 20.82
CA LYS A 138 16.21 -14.72 20.50
C LYS A 138 16.02 -14.71 18.99
N GLU A 139 16.25 -15.87 18.39
CA GLU A 139 16.08 -16.12 16.97
C GLU A 139 14.91 -17.08 16.80
N GLU A 140 14.02 -16.77 15.87
CA GLU A 140 12.94 -17.67 15.47
C GLU A 140 12.91 -17.76 13.94
N ALA A 141 12.95 -18.97 13.41
CA ALA A 141 12.96 -19.22 11.97
C ALA A 141 11.77 -20.10 11.56
N ILE A 142 11.19 -19.81 10.41
CA ILE A 142 10.15 -20.63 9.78
C ILE A 142 10.56 -20.92 8.34
N ARG A 143 10.49 -22.19 7.92
CA ARG A 143 10.72 -22.56 6.52
C ARG A 143 9.47 -22.30 5.71
N TRP A 144 9.61 -21.91 4.45
CA TRP A 144 8.44 -21.65 3.59
C TRP A 144 7.57 -22.90 3.42
N ASP A 145 8.18 -24.06 3.26
CA ASP A 145 7.48 -25.35 3.10
C ASP A 145 6.72 -25.79 4.36
N ASP A 146 7.09 -25.24 5.53
CA ASP A 146 6.40 -25.53 6.79
C ASP A 146 5.12 -24.71 6.96
N VAL A 147 4.98 -23.60 6.22
CA VAL A 147 3.84 -22.68 6.31
C VAL A 147 2.62 -23.32 5.65
N ARG A 148 1.49 -23.32 6.38
CA ARG A 148 0.19 -23.79 5.88
C ARG A 148 -0.85 -22.70 5.83
N GLU A 149 -0.80 -21.77 6.78
CA GLU A 149 -1.72 -20.65 6.83
C GLU A 149 -0.95 -19.36 7.06
N PHE A 150 -1.39 -18.28 6.42
CA PHE A 150 -0.99 -16.93 6.78
C PHE A 150 -2.22 -16.03 6.93
N TYR A 151 -2.08 -14.99 7.74
CA TYR A 151 -3.17 -14.09 8.12
C TYR A 151 -2.82 -12.64 7.80
N LEU A 152 -3.80 -11.90 7.28
CA LEU A 152 -3.66 -10.51 6.89
C LEU A 152 -4.44 -9.58 7.83
N LEU A 153 -3.90 -8.38 8.03
CA LEU A 153 -4.58 -7.23 8.64
C LEU A 153 -4.10 -5.98 7.91
N ASN A 154 -5.01 -5.18 7.36
CA ASN A 154 -4.65 -3.96 6.63
C ASN A 154 -3.66 -4.19 5.49
N GLY A 155 -3.80 -5.33 4.79
CA GLY A 155 -2.89 -5.76 3.73
C GLY A 155 -1.54 -6.33 4.21
N SER A 156 -1.26 -6.30 5.51
CA SER A 156 0.02 -6.77 6.07
C SER A 156 -0.04 -8.18 6.64
N VAL A 157 1.03 -8.95 6.47
CA VAL A 157 1.14 -10.30 7.00
C VAL A 157 1.41 -10.25 8.50
N THR A 158 0.47 -10.77 9.28
CA THR A 158 0.54 -10.70 10.76
C THR A 158 0.95 -11.99 11.41
N GLN A 159 0.59 -13.13 10.82
CA GLN A 159 0.83 -14.44 11.40
C GLN A 159 1.14 -15.44 10.31
N LEU A 160 2.14 -16.29 10.56
CA LEU A 160 2.41 -17.50 9.79
C LEU A 160 2.17 -18.71 10.69
N VAL A 161 1.40 -19.67 10.21
CA VAL A 161 1.06 -20.89 10.95
C VAL A 161 1.73 -22.08 10.29
N ARG A 162 2.50 -22.80 11.10
CA ARG A 162 3.20 -24.01 10.69
C ARG A 162 2.25 -25.20 10.59
N THR A 163 2.69 -26.24 9.90
CA THR A 163 1.99 -27.54 9.82
C THR A 163 1.65 -28.13 11.20
N ASN A 164 2.47 -27.89 12.23
CA ASN A 164 2.21 -28.33 13.61
C ASN A 164 1.28 -27.40 14.41
N LYS A 165 0.61 -26.44 13.76
CA LYS A 165 -0.27 -25.41 14.33
C LYS A 165 0.42 -24.37 15.24
N THR A 166 1.75 -24.38 15.32
CA THR A 166 2.47 -23.30 16.00
C THR A 166 2.47 -22.04 15.13
N ARG A 167 2.41 -20.87 15.77
CA ARG A 167 2.27 -19.57 15.10
C ARG A 167 3.55 -18.77 15.28
N LEU A 168 4.09 -18.28 14.18
CA LEU A 168 5.06 -17.20 14.18
C LEU A 168 4.27 -15.89 14.05
N LEU A 169 4.27 -15.09 15.11
CA LEU A 169 3.66 -13.76 15.08
C LEU A 169 4.67 -12.78 14.49
N LEU A 170 4.29 -12.15 13.40
CA LEU A 170 5.07 -11.06 12.83
C LEU A 170 4.71 -9.76 13.57
N PRO A 171 5.67 -8.89 13.88
CA PRO A 171 5.42 -7.68 14.66
C PRO A 171 4.44 -6.66 14.04
N PHE A 172 3.88 -6.90 12.85
CA PHE A 172 3.30 -5.91 11.95
C PHE A 172 1.78 -5.71 12.04
N SER A 173 1.22 -5.65 13.25
CA SER A 173 -0.24 -5.50 13.42
C SER A 173 -0.69 -4.31 14.24
N ILE A 174 0.22 -3.46 14.73
CA ILE A 174 -0.15 -2.37 15.63
C ILE A 174 0.15 -1.06 14.93
N LEU A 175 -0.85 -0.58 14.16
CA LEU A 175 -0.93 0.74 13.51
C LEU A 175 -0.16 0.92 12.19
N GLY A 176 -0.46 0.10 11.16
CA GLY A 176 -0.17 0.46 9.76
C GLY A 176 1.29 0.76 9.43
N ALA A 177 2.22 0.25 10.23
CA ALA A 177 3.65 0.59 10.17
C ALA A 177 4.47 -0.38 9.29
N SER A 178 3.82 -1.34 8.63
CA SER A 178 4.50 -2.27 7.74
C SER A 178 4.92 -1.57 6.45
N ASN A 179 6.12 -1.89 5.96
CA ASN A 179 6.52 -1.50 4.61
C ASN A 179 5.81 -2.42 3.62
N LYS A 180 4.98 -1.84 2.73
CA LYS A 180 4.24 -2.59 1.69
C LYS A 180 5.16 -3.52 0.88
N ALA A 181 6.39 -3.10 0.59
CA ALA A 181 7.37 -3.90 -0.13
C ALA A 181 7.77 -5.18 0.60
N GLY A 182 7.81 -5.12 1.94
CA GLY A 182 8.14 -6.26 2.79
C GLY A 182 7.05 -7.32 2.83
N ASP A 183 5.80 -6.88 3.00
CA ASP A 183 4.64 -7.77 2.95
C ASP A 183 4.50 -8.42 1.59
N GLN A 184 4.69 -7.66 0.51
CA GLN A 184 4.68 -8.17 -0.86
C GLN A 184 5.76 -9.23 -1.08
N ALA A 185 6.98 -9.04 -0.56
CA ALA A 185 8.04 -10.03 -0.67
C ALA A 185 7.70 -11.35 0.07
N ILE A 186 7.08 -11.28 1.25
CA ILE A 186 6.60 -12.48 1.97
C ILE A 186 5.49 -13.17 1.17
N ILE A 187 4.52 -12.40 0.67
CA ILE A 187 3.40 -12.93 -0.13
C ILE A 187 3.92 -13.59 -1.41
N ALA A 188 4.89 -12.97 -2.09
CA ALA A 188 5.51 -13.51 -3.31
C ALA A 188 6.20 -14.87 -3.07
N GLU A 189 6.76 -15.11 -1.88
CA GLU A 189 7.30 -16.43 -1.52
C GLU A 189 6.21 -17.44 -1.15
N LEU A 190 5.11 -17.00 -0.53
CA LEU A 190 4.04 -17.89 -0.07
C LEU A 190 3.10 -18.35 -1.20
N MET A 191 2.74 -17.45 -2.12
CA MET A 191 1.74 -17.73 -3.15
C MET A 191 2.10 -18.93 -4.05
N PRO A 192 3.32 -19.04 -4.61
CA PRO A 192 3.70 -20.19 -5.45
C PRO A 192 3.71 -21.53 -4.71
N ARG A 193 3.74 -21.52 -3.38
CA ARG A 193 3.81 -22.74 -2.55
C ARG A 193 2.44 -23.18 -2.05
N LEU A 194 1.52 -22.23 -1.82
CA LEU A 194 0.19 -22.52 -1.28
C LEU A 194 -0.89 -22.67 -2.35
N LEU A 195 -0.79 -21.96 -3.47
CA LEU A 195 -1.80 -22.00 -4.52
C LEU A 195 -1.83 -23.34 -5.29
N PRO A 196 -0.71 -23.91 -5.78
CA PRO A 196 -0.77 -25.14 -6.57
C PRO A 196 -1.35 -26.35 -5.82
N PRO A 197 -1.03 -26.60 -4.54
CA PRO A 197 -1.67 -27.68 -3.77
C PRO A 197 -3.17 -27.46 -3.57
N ALA A 198 -3.62 -26.21 -3.40
CA ALA A 198 -5.03 -25.87 -3.26
C ALA A 198 -5.79 -26.13 -4.56
N LEU A 199 -5.23 -25.70 -5.69
CA LEU A 199 -5.75 -25.97 -7.02
C LEU A 199 -5.80 -27.48 -7.32
N ALA A 200 -4.73 -28.22 -7.05
CA ALA A 200 -4.71 -29.67 -7.26
C ALA A 200 -5.76 -30.40 -6.40
N SER A 201 -6.08 -29.89 -5.21
CA SER A 201 -7.12 -30.45 -4.35
C SER A 201 -8.51 -30.17 -4.91
N TYR A 202 -8.74 -28.94 -5.37
CA TYR A 202 -9.95 -28.60 -6.12
C TYR A 202 -10.13 -29.49 -7.36
N GLU A 203 -9.09 -29.67 -8.18
CA GLU A 203 -9.12 -30.51 -9.40
C GLU A 203 -9.43 -31.99 -9.11
N ARG A 204 -9.09 -32.50 -7.92
CA ARG A 204 -9.50 -33.85 -7.46
C ARG A 204 -10.96 -33.93 -7.00
N GLY A 205 -11.69 -32.82 -7.02
CA GLY A 205 -13.06 -32.71 -6.52
C GLY A 205 -13.15 -32.57 -4.99
N GLU A 206 -12.04 -32.28 -4.31
CA GLU A 206 -12.04 -32.04 -2.87
C GLU A 206 -12.55 -30.62 -2.57
N VAL A 207 -13.23 -30.46 -1.43
CA VAL A 207 -13.64 -29.13 -0.95
C VAL A 207 -12.43 -28.45 -0.30
N VAL A 208 -12.01 -27.32 -0.85
CA VAL A 208 -10.90 -26.51 -0.31
C VAL A 208 -11.47 -25.51 0.69
N SER A 209 -11.10 -25.61 1.96
CA SER A 209 -11.65 -24.78 3.04
C SER A 209 -10.65 -23.75 3.56
N PHE A 210 -11.10 -22.51 3.68
CA PHE A 210 -10.43 -21.35 4.27
C PHE A 210 -11.24 -20.85 5.47
N ARG A 211 -11.49 -21.76 6.42
CA ARG A 211 -12.49 -21.62 7.51
C ARG A 211 -13.93 -21.56 6.98
N ASP A 212 -14.56 -20.41 7.12
CA ASP A 212 -15.97 -20.18 6.76
C ASP A 212 -16.16 -20.03 5.25
N LEU A 213 -15.05 -19.83 4.52
CA LEU A 213 -14.99 -19.84 3.07
C LEU A 213 -14.65 -21.23 2.56
N GLN A 214 -15.39 -21.71 1.56
CA GLN A 214 -15.10 -22.99 0.91
C GLN A 214 -15.21 -22.86 -0.60
N ILE A 215 -14.38 -23.64 -1.30
CA ILE A 215 -14.41 -23.78 -2.75
C ILE A 215 -14.71 -25.25 -3.06
N SER A 216 -15.72 -25.48 -3.88
CA SER A 216 -16.15 -26.82 -4.31
C SER A 216 -16.37 -26.84 -5.82
N GLN A 217 -16.54 -28.03 -6.40
CA GLN A 217 -16.90 -28.18 -7.81
C GLN A 217 -18.23 -27.53 -8.20
N GLN A 218 -19.10 -27.21 -7.22
CA GLN A 218 -20.38 -26.54 -7.47
C GLN A 218 -20.28 -25.01 -7.45
N GLY A 219 -19.30 -24.46 -6.73
CA GLY A 219 -19.18 -23.02 -6.53
C GLY A 219 -18.38 -22.67 -5.28
N ILE A 220 -18.47 -21.42 -4.87
CA ILE A 220 -17.93 -20.92 -3.61
C ILE A 220 -19.03 -20.86 -2.55
N SER A 221 -18.69 -21.13 -1.30
CA SER A 221 -19.64 -20.95 -0.19
C SER A 221 -19.05 -20.13 0.95
N PHE A 222 -19.92 -19.35 1.59
CA PHE A 222 -19.62 -18.57 2.79
C PHE A 222 -20.73 -18.75 3.82
N LEU A 223 -20.36 -19.13 5.05
CA LEU A 223 -21.33 -19.38 6.14
C LEU A 223 -22.49 -20.33 5.77
N GLY A 224 -22.27 -21.21 4.79
CA GLY A 224 -23.27 -22.18 4.32
C GLY A 224 -24.12 -21.72 3.13
N GLU A 225 -24.03 -20.47 2.68
CA GLU A 225 -24.64 -20.01 1.43
C GLU A 225 -23.73 -20.35 0.25
N LEU A 226 -24.27 -21.04 -0.77
CA LEU A 226 -23.54 -21.49 -1.95
C LEU A 226 -23.85 -20.58 -3.15
N VAL A 227 -22.81 -20.00 -3.74
CA VAL A 227 -22.85 -19.29 -5.01
C VAL A 227 -22.28 -20.19 -6.09
N SER A 228 -23.13 -20.62 -7.02
CA SER A 228 -22.73 -21.50 -8.14
C SER A 228 -21.74 -20.83 -9.07
N TRP A 229 -20.81 -21.61 -9.65
CA TRP A 229 -19.86 -21.11 -10.66
C TRP A 229 -20.54 -20.40 -11.83
N ASP A 230 -21.68 -20.90 -12.32
CA ASP A 230 -22.41 -20.28 -13.45
C ASP A 230 -22.96 -18.89 -13.13
N ASN A 231 -23.07 -18.57 -11.85
CA ASN A 231 -23.57 -17.30 -11.34
C ASN A 231 -22.45 -16.41 -10.79
N LEU A 232 -21.23 -16.91 -10.62
CA LEU A 232 -20.13 -16.16 -10.05
C LEU A 232 -19.37 -15.43 -11.17
N GLY A 233 -19.20 -14.11 -11.02
CA GLY A 233 -18.46 -13.27 -11.96
C GLY A 233 -16.98 -13.13 -11.59
N ALA A 234 -16.70 -12.55 -10.42
CA ALA A 234 -15.35 -12.31 -9.93
C ALA A 234 -15.31 -12.28 -8.40
N VAL A 235 -14.12 -12.48 -7.83
CA VAL A 235 -13.84 -12.25 -6.42
C VAL A 235 -12.64 -11.32 -6.27
N ALA A 236 -12.78 -10.32 -5.40
CA ALA A 236 -11.76 -9.30 -5.15
C ALA A 236 -11.49 -9.12 -3.65
N TRP A 237 -10.25 -8.73 -3.32
CA TRP A 237 -9.84 -8.32 -1.98
C TRP A 237 -9.26 -6.91 -2.03
N GLU A 238 -10.05 -5.92 -1.59
CA GLU A 238 -9.69 -4.50 -1.66
C GLU A 238 -10.14 -3.81 -0.37
N ASN A 239 -9.41 -2.80 0.11
CA ASN A 239 -9.80 -2.01 1.30
C ASN A 239 -10.16 -2.86 2.55
N ASN A 240 -9.47 -3.99 2.73
CA ASN A 240 -9.74 -5.02 3.75
C ASN A 240 -11.12 -5.67 3.67
N GLU A 241 -11.66 -5.76 2.47
CA GLU A 241 -12.97 -6.29 2.21
C GLU A 241 -12.88 -7.33 1.09
N LEU A 242 -13.41 -8.52 1.38
CA LEU A 242 -13.62 -9.55 0.39
C LEU A 242 -15.00 -9.30 -0.23
N SER A 243 -15.01 -9.17 -1.55
CA SER A 243 -16.21 -8.98 -2.37
C SER A 243 -16.32 -10.10 -3.39
N ALA A 244 -17.51 -10.69 -3.53
CA ALA A 244 -17.82 -11.57 -4.66
C ALA A 244 -19.01 -11.03 -5.44
N TYR A 245 -18.87 -10.99 -6.75
CA TYR A 245 -19.91 -10.53 -7.67
C TYR A 245 -20.65 -11.75 -8.22
N TYR A 246 -21.97 -11.81 -8.04
CA TYR A 246 -22.74 -12.95 -8.50
C TYR A 246 -24.15 -12.60 -8.96
N ALA A 247 -24.66 -13.35 -9.93
CA ALA A 247 -25.99 -13.20 -10.46
C ALA A 247 -26.99 -14.07 -9.70
N LYS A 248 -28.16 -13.51 -9.38
CA LYS A 248 -29.29 -14.25 -8.84
C LYS A 248 -30.50 -14.04 -9.73
N GLU A 249 -31.23 -15.12 -10.00
CA GLU A 249 -32.51 -15.05 -10.68
C GLU A 249 -33.59 -14.70 -9.66
N GLU A 250 -34.24 -13.57 -9.87
CA GLU A 250 -35.41 -13.18 -9.09
C GLU A 250 -36.64 -13.09 -9.99
N SER A 251 -37.74 -13.65 -9.50
CA SER A 251 -39.05 -13.55 -10.14
C SER A 251 -39.77 -12.32 -9.59
N LEU A 252 -39.65 -11.20 -10.30
CA LEU A 252 -40.55 -10.05 -10.14
C LEU A 252 -41.62 -10.16 -11.23
N ASP A 253 -42.89 -10.27 -10.82
CA ASP A 253 -44.06 -10.31 -11.72
C ASP A 253 -44.06 -11.41 -12.81
N GLY A 254 -43.41 -12.55 -12.55
CA GLY A 254 -43.44 -13.72 -13.44
C GLY A 254 -42.48 -13.66 -14.64
N GLU A 255 -41.67 -12.61 -14.75
CA GLU A 255 -40.50 -12.57 -15.63
C GLU A 255 -39.23 -12.91 -14.82
N LEU A 256 -38.44 -13.85 -15.33
CA LEU A 256 -37.13 -14.20 -14.77
C LEU A 256 -36.15 -13.10 -15.14
N ASN A 257 -35.79 -12.25 -14.17
CA ASN A 257 -34.73 -11.25 -14.35
C ASN A 257 -33.47 -11.68 -13.61
N ARG A 258 -32.34 -11.67 -14.34
CA ARG A 258 -31.01 -11.94 -13.78
C ARG A 258 -30.41 -10.63 -13.29
N GLN A 259 -30.35 -10.46 -11.98
CA GLN A 259 -29.77 -9.27 -11.32
C GLN A 259 -28.42 -9.63 -10.71
N TRP A 260 -27.48 -8.70 -10.73
CA TRP A 260 -26.16 -8.86 -10.13
C TRP A 260 -26.15 -8.35 -8.69
N TYR A 261 -25.51 -9.09 -7.82
CA TYR A 261 -25.36 -8.83 -6.39
C TYR A 261 -23.88 -8.83 -6.03
N VAL A 262 -23.54 -8.06 -5.00
CA VAL A 262 -22.22 -8.07 -4.39
C VAL A 262 -22.36 -8.65 -3.00
N TRP A 263 -21.70 -9.78 -2.75
CA TRP A 263 -21.53 -10.28 -1.40
C TRP A 263 -20.33 -9.59 -0.78
N GLN A 264 -20.56 -8.80 0.27
CA GLN A 264 -19.54 -8.11 1.04
C GLN A 264 -19.43 -8.68 2.46
N THR A 265 -18.20 -8.83 2.92
CA THR A 265 -17.90 -9.35 4.25
C THR A 265 -18.24 -8.38 5.39
N LYS A 266 -18.35 -7.07 5.15
CA LYS A 266 -18.79 -6.08 6.17
C LYS A 266 -20.30 -6.09 6.44
N GLU A 267 -21.13 -6.45 5.46
CA GLU A 267 -22.59 -6.45 5.58
C GLU A 267 -23.11 -7.53 6.55
N HIS A 268 -22.35 -8.61 6.70
CA HIS A 268 -22.64 -9.69 7.65
C HIS A 268 -22.14 -9.30 9.05
N ASN A 269 -22.93 -8.44 9.70
CA ASN A 269 -22.77 -7.76 11.00
C ASN A 269 -22.43 -8.69 12.19
N SER A 270 -21.30 -9.37 12.11
CA SER A 270 -20.74 -10.20 13.17
C SER A 270 -19.45 -9.54 13.62
N ASN A 271 -19.32 -9.29 14.92
CA ASN A 271 -18.15 -8.68 15.59
C ASN A 271 -16.88 -9.57 15.52
N THR A 272 -16.80 -10.44 14.52
CA THR A 272 -15.85 -11.51 14.23
C THR A 272 -15.94 -11.74 12.72
N THR A 273 -14.92 -11.74 11.86
CA THR A 273 -13.47 -11.68 12.02
C THR A 273 -12.87 -11.69 10.60
N LEU A 274 -12.97 -10.60 9.83
CA LEU A 274 -12.18 -10.45 8.58
C LEU A 274 -10.68 -10.60 8.85
N LEU A 275 -10.28 -10.21 10.06
CA LEU A 275 -8.98 -10.39 10.69
C LEU A 275 -8.53 -11.84 10.95
N SER A 276 -9.33 -12.85 10.57
CA SER A 276 -9.07 -14.25 10.91
C SER A 276 -9.21 -15.24 9.75
N LEU A 277 -9.44 -14.79 8.52
CA LEU A 277 -9.50 -15.70 7.38
C LEU A 277 -8.07 -16.09 6.96
N PRO A 278 -7.69 -17.38 7.05
CA PRO A 278 -6.36 -17.82 6.63
C PRO A 278 -6.29 -17.84 5.11
N ASN A 279 -5.10 -17.56 4.57
CA ASN A 279 -4.78 -17.71 3.15
C ASN A 279 -5.77 -17.00 2.22
N LEU A 280 -6.28 -15.84 2.63
CA LEU A 280 -7.31 -15.12 1.90
C LEU A 280 -6.91 -14.80 0.45
N LEU A 281 -5.66 -14.39 0.22
CA LEU A 281 -5.16 -14.14 -1.14
C LEU A 281 -5.06 -15.43 -1.97
N VAL A 282 -4.83 -16.59 -1.34
CA VAL A 282 -4.86 -17.89 -2.02
C VAL A 282 -6.29 -18.24 -2.42
N PHE A 283 -7.28 -17.95 -1.58
CA PHE A 283 -8.70 -18.11 -1.92
C PHE A 283 -9.07 -17.26 -3.14
N VAL A 284 -8.76 -15.96 -3.12
CA VAL A 284 -9.06 -15.04 -4.23
C VAL A 284 -8.38 -15.50 -5.53
N ALA A 285 -7.08 -15.81 -5.47
CA ALA A 285 -6.34 -16.27 -6.64
C ALA A 285 -6.87 -17.61 -7.19
N LEU A 286 -7.23 -18.55 -6.31
CA LEU A 286 -7.78 -19.84 -6.72
C LEU A 286 -9.14 -19.69 -7.39
N VAL A 287 -10.02 -18.83 -6.86
CA VAL A 287 -11.34 -18.58 -7.46
C VAL A 287 -11.20 -17.98 -8.85
N ASN A 288 -10.36 -16.95 -9.01
CA ASN A 288 -10.19 -16.29 -10.30
C ASN A 288 -9.52 -17.21 -11.33
N GLU A 289 -8.53 -18.02 -10.93
CA GLU A 289 -7.94 -19.05 -11.81
C GLU A 289 -8.98 -20.07 -12.29
N ILE A 290 -9.91 -20.50 -11.43
CA ILE A 290 -10.99 -21.42 -11.81
C ILE A 290 -11.94 -20.75 -12.81
N LEU A 291 -12.31 -19.50 -12.55
CA LEU A 291 -13.20 -18.73 -13.42
C LEU A 291 -12.55 -18.53 -14.80
N ASP A 292 -11.30 -18.10 -14.87
CA ASP A 292 -10.58 -17.86 -16.12
C ASP A 292 -10.55 -19.13 -17.00
N ARG A 293 -10.22 -20.29 -16.41
CA ARG A 293 -10.25 -21.59 -17.11
C ARG A 293 -11.63 -22.00 -17.61
N GLN A 294 -12.69 -21.62 -16.89
CA GLN A 294 -14.07 -21.92 -17.32
C GLN A 294 -14.51 -21.01 -18.48
N HIS A 295 -14.03 -19.76 -18.53
CA HIS A 295 -14.29 -18.83 -19.63
C HIS A 295 -13.54 -19.23 -20.90
N GLU A 296 -12.31 -19.74 -20.81
CA GLU A 296 -11.57 -20.27 -21.97
C GLU A 296 -12.28 -21.45 -22.68
N HIS A 297 -13.17 -22.16 -21.98
CA HIS A 297 -13.89 -23.33 -22.51
C HIS A 297 -15.34 -23.07 -22.94
N LYS A 298 -15.89 -21.87 -22.73
CA LYS A 298 -17.26 -21.49 -23.14
C LYS A 298 -17.20 -20.22 -24.00
N ASP A 299 -17.75 -20.25 -25.22
CA ASP A 299 -18.10 -19.06 -26.04
C ASP A 299 -19.24 -18.28 -25.36
N ASN A 300 -19.04 -17.83 -24.13
CA ASN A 300 -20.00 -17.04 -23.37
C ASN A 300 -19.65 -15.54 -23.49
N PRO A 301 -20.67 -14.66 -23.45
CA PRO A 301 -20.45 -13.22 -23.52
C PRO A 301 -19.57 -12.76 -22.35
N PRO A 302 -18.85 -11.63 -22.51
CA PRO A 302 -17.86 -11.17 -21.54
C PRO A 302 -18.46 -11.03 -20.14
N THR A 303 -17.75 -11.58 -19.17
CA THR A 303 -17.94 -11.37 -17.74
C THR A 303 -17.98 -9.85 -17.48
N PRO A 304 -19.00 -9.31 -16.78
CA PRO A 304 -18.97 -7.91 -16.40
C PRO A 304 -17.75 -7.68 -15.50
N GLN A 305 -16.94 -6.69 -15.86
CA GLN A 305 -15.91 -6.18 -14.96
C GLN A 305 -16.57 -5.70 -13.67
N PRO A 306 -15.89 -5.82 -12.51
CA PRO A 306 -16.39 -5.24 -11.26
C PRO A 306 -16.80 -3.79 -11.50
N LEU A 307 -18.02 -3.44 -11.10
CA LEU A 307 -18.57 -2.09 -11.21
C LEU A 307 -17.69 -1.11 -10.42
N THR A 308 -16.70 -0.52 -11.07
CA THR A 308 -16.11 0.77 -10.67
C THR A 308 -17.10 1.93 -10.87
N ASP A 309 -18.18 1.71 -11.62
CA ASP A 309 -19.14 2.76 -12.04
C ASP A 309 -20.46 2.81 -11.25
N ALA A 310 -20.59 2.09 -10.13
CA ALA A 310 -21.75 2.22 -9.24
C ALA A 310 -21.43 3.09 -8.01
N LYS A 311 -21.04 4.35 -8.25
CA LYS A 311 -21.07 5.43 -7.25
C LYS A 311 -21.99 6.57 -7.65
N GLU A 312 -23.07 6.27 -8.36
CA GLU A 312 -24.24 7.15 -8.42
C GLU A 312 -25.49 6.40 -7.98
N SER A 313 -25.76 6.46 -6.68
CA SER A 313 -27.07 6.76 -6.08
C SER A 313 -27.23 6.08 -4.72
N VAL A 314 -27.89 6.82 -3.82
CA VAL A 314 -28.36 6.47 -2.46
C VAL A 314 -27.47 6.94 -1.30
N GLU A 315 -27.74 8.21 -0.97
CA GLU A 315 -27.94 8.78 0.38
C GLU A 315 -26.73 9.09 1.28
N ASN A 316 -26.31 10.36 1.17
CA ASN A 316 -26.41 11.35 2.26
C ASN A 316 -26.39 10.79 3.68
N ASN A 317 -25.19 10.59 4.23
CA ASN A 317 -24.92 11.01 5.60
C ASN A 317 -23.56 11.67 5.68
N SER A 318 -23.62 12.98 5.49
CA SER A 318 -22.57 13.94 5.72
C SER A 318 -22.11 13.90 7.20
N SER A 319 -20.86 13.48 7.40
CA SER A 319 -19.99 14.09 8.42
C SER A 319 -18.58 14.29 7.84
N ASN A 320 -18.53 15.37 7.06
CA ASN A 320 -17.42 16.20 6.61
C ASN A 320 -16.01 16.00 7.21
N THR A 321 -15.03 15.75 6.34
CA THR A 321 -13.77 16.52 6.06
C THR A 321 -12.90 15.63 5.15
N GLY A 322 -12.51 15.91 3.90
CA GLY A 322 -12.62 17.02 2.95
C GLY A 322 -11.50 16.81 1.90
N GLY A 323 -11.86 16.72 0.61
CA GLY A 323 -10.94 16.61 -0.53
C GLY A 323 -11.36 15.52 -1.54
N ASN A 324 -12.09 15.89 -2.60
CA ASN A 324 -12.46 14.99 -3.70
C ASN A 324 -11.23 14.77 -4.60
N ALA A 325 -10.52 13.66 -4.44
CA ALA A 325 -9.50 13.24 -5.40
C ALA A 325 -10.18 12.70 -6.67
N MET A 326 -9.81 13.23 -7.83
CA MET A 326 -10.18 12.70 -9.14
C MET A 326 -9.14 11.66 -9.54
N GLU A 327 -9.60 10.47 -9.94
CA GLU A 327 -8.75 9.35 -10.32
C GLU A 327 -9.04 8.94 -11.76
N THR A 328 -8.00 8.79 -12.57
CA THR A 328 -8.10 8.43 -14.00
C THR A 328 -7.10 7.33 -14.31
N HIS A 329 -7.56 6.30 -15.03
CA HIS A 329 -6.70 5.24 -15.55
C HIS A 329 -6.58 5.35 -17.06
N ILE A 330 -5.36 5.34 -17.56
CA ILE A 330 -5.07 5.42 -18.98
C ILE A 330 -4.21 4.23 -19.38
N MET A 331 -4.45 3.71 -20.58
CA MET A 331 -3.61 2.72 -21.20
C MET A 331 -3.14 3.23 -22.56
N TRP A 332 -1.87 2.97 -22.88
CA TRP A 332 -1.33 3.22 -24.20
C TRP A 332 -0.70 1.96 -24.77
N ASN A 333 -0.99 1.70 -26.03
CA ASN A 333 -0.34 0.65 -26.79
C ASN A 333 0.85 1.23 -27.57
N PHE A 334 1.99 0.54 -27.52
CA PHE A 334 3.15 0.91 -28.33
C PHE A 334 2.98 0.36 -29.74
N LEU A 335 3.02 1.23 -30.76
CA LEU A 335 2.73 0.87 -32.15
C LEU A 335 3.97 0.44 -32.93
N ALA A 336 5.15 0.93 -32.55
CA ALA A 336 6.41 0.61 -33.24
C ALA A 336 7.00 -0.76 -32.85
N GLY A 337 6.39 -1.47 -31.90
CA GLY A 337 6.85 -2.77 -31.43
C GLY A 337 6.01 -3.31 -30.27
N PRO A 338 6.44 -4.42 -29.64
CA PRO A 338 5.76 -4.94 -28.46
C PRO A 338 5.99 -4.01 -27.27
N GLY A 339 4.90 -3.46 -26.73
CA GLY A 339 4.96 -2.67 -25.51
C GLY A 339 3.60 -2.08 -25.16
N MET A 340 3.45 -1.73 -23.89
CA MET A 340 2.23 -1.11 -23.37
C MET A 340 2.57 -0.33 -22.12
N GLU A 341 1.80 0.72 -21.88
CA GLU A 341 1.82 1.47 -20.64
C GLU A 341 0.44 1.45 -19.99
N HIS A 342 0.40 1.29 -18.67
CA HIS A 342 -0.74 1.60 -17.84
C HIS A 342 -0.36 2.72 -16.88
N LEU A 343 -1.21 3.73 -16.78
CA LEU A 343 -1.04 4.88 -15.90
C LEU A 343 -2.28 5.02 -15.01
N GLN A 344 -2.04 5.23 -13.73
CA GLN A 344 -3.01 5.77 -12.78
C GLN A 344 -2.63 7.21 -12.45
N LEU A 345 -3.52 8.15 -12.74
CA LEU A 345 -3.36 9.57 -12.45
C LEU A 345 -4.37 9.96 -11.36
N VAL A 346 -3.88 10.48 -10.25
CA VAL A 346 -4.70 10.98 -9.14
C VAL A 346 -4.44 12.46 -8.96
N GLU A 347 -5.49 13.27 -9.05
CA GLU A 347 -5.45 14.72 -8.87
C GLU A 347 -6.32 15.11 -7.67
N ASP A 348 -5.73 15.80 -6.69
CA ASP A 348 -6.44 16.31 -5.52
C ASP A 348 -5.95 17.71 -5.12
N GLU A 349 -6.46 18.25 -4.01
CA GLU A 349 -6.03 19.57 -3.51
C GLU A 349 -4.54 19.61 -3.12
N GLY A 350 -3.88 18.47 -2.91
CA GLY A 350 -2.47 18.34 -2.58
C GLY A 350 -1.54 18.29 -3.80
N GLY A 351 -2.06 18.11 -5.01
CA GLY A 351 -1.30 18.02 -6.25
C GLY A 351 -1.72 16.83 -7.11
N ILE A 352 -0.82 16.40 -7.98
CA ILE A 352 -1.07 15.31 -8.93
C ILE A 352 -0.04 14.20 -8.68
N VAL A 353 -0.51 12.96 -8.65
CA VAL A 353 0.33 11.77 -8.56
C VAL A 353 0.11 10.92 -9.81
N ALA A 354 1.19 10.67 -10.54
CA ALA A 354 1.20 9.77 -11.69
C ALA A 354 1.93 8.48 -11.30
N ASP A 355 1.24 7.34 -11.31
CA ASP A 355 1.79 6.00 -11.02
C ASP A 355 1.66 5.14 -12.28
N GLY A 356 2.79 4.90 -12.95
CA GLY A 356 2.83 4.28 -14.27
C GLY A 356 3.64 2.99 -14.32
N LEU A 357 3.24 2.10 -15.22
CA LEU A 357 3.91 0.86 -15.52
C LEU A 357 4.05 0.67 -17.03
N ILE A 358 5.29 0.62 -17.50
CA ILE A 358 5.65 0.36 -18.89
C ILE A 358 6.26 -1.03 -19.00
N ILE A 359 5.79 -1.82 -19.95
CA ILE A 359 6.44 -3.05 -20.40
C ILE A 359 6.86 -2.87 -21.85
N GLY A 360 8.07 -3.27 -22.21
CA GLY A 360 8.58 -3.05 -23.56
C GLY A 360 9.88 -3.76 -23.87
N ILE A 361 10.37 -3.54 -25.09
CA ILE A 361 11.65 -4.03 -25.60
C ILE A 361 12.40 -2.85 -26.22
N GLU A 362 13.63 -2.60 -25.74
CA GLU A 362 14.54 -1.61 -26.31
C GLU A 362 15.87 -2.31 -26.63
N GLN A 363 16.35 -2.21 -27.88
CA GLN A 363 17.62 -2.82 -28.32
C GLN A 363 17.75 -4.31 -27.92
N ASP A 364 16.68 -5.08 -28.12
CA ASP A 364 16.52 -6.50 -27.73
C ASP A 364 16.47 -6.77 -26.21
N ILE A 365 16.56 -5.75 -25.36
CA ILE A 365 16.45 -5.86 -23.91
C ILE A 365 14.99 -5.71 -23.48
N ARG A 366 14.45 -6.75 -22.84
CA ARG A 366 13.10 -6.73 -22.27
C ARG A 366 13.12 -6.06 -20.91
N PHE A 367 12.24 -5.10 -20.70
CA PHE A 367 12.17 -4.35 -19.46
C PHE A 367 10.74 -4.20 -18.95
N ARG A 368 10.64 -4.03 -17.63
CA ARG A 368 9.46 -3.55 -16.92
C ARG A 368 9.88 -2.31 -16.13
N LEU A 369 9.41 -1.14 -16.54
CA LEU A 369 9.66 0.13 -15.86
C LEU A 369 8.42 0.50 -15.06
N TRP A 370 8.55 0.56 -13.74
CA TRP A 370 7.59 1.24 -12.88
C TRP A 370 8.09 2.66 -12.60
N TYR A 371 7.20 3.64 -12.64
CA TYR A 371 7.52 5.00 -12.23
C TYR A 371 6.41 5.59 -11.38
N ARG A 372 6.79 6.52 -10.50
CA ARG A 372 5.86 7.35 -9.74
C ARG A 372 6.36 8.78 -9.68
N LEU A 373 5.52 9.72 -10.10
CA LEU A 373 5.79 11.14 -10.07
C LEU A 373 4.87 11.82 -9.05
N GLN A 374 5.42 12.74 -8.27
CA GLN A 374 4.64 13.75 -7.54
C GLN A 374 4.81 15.08 -8.25
N ILE A 375 3.69 15.70 -8.54
CA ILE A 375 3.57 16.90 -9.37
C ILE A 375 2.73 17.90 -8.58
N ASP A 376 3.11 19.17 -8.56
CA ASP A 376 2.27 20.19 -7.93
C ASP A 376 1.14 20.67 -8.86
N GLN A 377 0.26 21.53 -8.34
CA GLN A 377 -0.91 22.03 -9.07
C GLN A 377 -0.54 22.83 -10.33
N ASP A 378 0.68 23.37 -10.38
CA ASP A 378 1.22 24.12 -11.53
C ASP A 378 1.93 23.18 -12.53
N TRP A 379 1.76 21.86 -12.36
CA TRP A 379 2.36 20.82 -13.20
C TRP A 379 3.90 20.75 -13.14
N HIS A 380 4.53 21.24 -12.07
CA HIS A 380 5.96 21.03 -11.84
C HIS A 380 6.22 19.72 -11.11
N ILE A 381 7.22 18.97 -11.59
CA ILE A 381 7.68 17.77 -10.89
C ILE A 381 8.35 18.17 -9.57
N ARG A 382 7.97 17.48 -8.49
CA ARG A 382 8.54 17.63 -7.14
C ARG A 382 9.35 16.43 -6.72
N GLU A 383 8.95 15.25 -7.16
CA GLU A 383 9.63 13.99 -6.88
C GLU A 383 9.38 13.04 -8.04
N TYR A 384 10.42 12.32 -8.46
CA TYR A 384 10.23 11.14 -9.31
C TYR A 384 10.96 9.94 -8.74
N SER A 385 10.33 8.78 -8.87
CA SER A 385 10.86 7.46 -8.53
C SER A 385 10.69 6.54 -9.73
N LEU A 386 11.79 6.01 -10.26
CA LEU A 386 11.78 5.04 -11.36
C LEU A 386 12.45 3.74 -10.92
N GLN A 387 11.88 2.61 -11.32
CA GLN A 387 12.46 1.30 -11.10
C GLN A 387 12.31 0.44 -12.35
N VAL A 388 13.43 0.07 -12.95
CA VAL A 388 13.48 -0.91 -14.03
C VAL A 388 13.75 -2.30 -13.44
N SER A 389 12.92 -3.26 -13.82
CA SER A 389 13.04 -4.68 -13.51
C SER A 389 13.18 -5.48 -14.81
N GLY A 390 14.00 -6.52 -14.83
CA GLY A 390 14.31 -7.30 -16.03
C GLY A 390 15.68 -7.95 -15.95
N GLU A 391 16.38 -8.08 -17.09
CA GLU A 391 17.75 -8.60 -17.15
C GLU A 391 18.75 -7.72 -16.38
N GLN A 392 18.46 -6.42 -16.27
CA GLN A 392 19.19 -5.48 -15.43
C GLN A 392 18.18 -4.75 -14.54
N SER A 393 18.44 -4.75 -13.23
CA SER A 393 17.63 -4.00 -12.27
C SER A 393 18.32 -2.69 -11.93
N GLN A 394 17.64 -1.57 -12.14
CA GLN A 394 18.12 -0.23 -11.86
C GLN A 394 17.01 0.61 -11.23
N ALA A 395 17.38 1.62 -10.44
CA ALA A 395 16.44 2.56 -9.86
C ALA A 395 17.02 3.97 -9.87
N ALA A 396 16.17 4.96 -10.10
CA ALA A 396 16.51 6.37 -10.05
C ALA A 396 15.50 7.12 -9.18
N TYR A 397 16.00 8.06 -8.39
CA TYR A 397 15.19 8.86 -7.47
C TYR A 397 15.76 10.27 -7.43
N LEU A 398 14.98 11.27 -7.83
CA LEU A 398 15.33 12.68 -7.67
C LEU A 398 14.17 13.49 -7.09
N LEU A 399 14.54 14.55 -6.40
CA LEU A 399 13.70 15.58 -5.83
C LEU A 399 13.95 16.89 -6.59
N SER A 400 12.89 17.64 -6.85
CA SER A 400 12.93 18.96 -7.48
C SER A 400 12.29 20.01 -6.58
N ASP A 401 12.89 21.19 -6.59
CA ASP A 401 12.35 22.37 -5.92
C ASP A 401 11.23 23.07 -6.71
N GLY A 402 10.91 22.58 -7.92
CA GLY A 402 9.96 23.17 -8.85
C GLY A 402 10.49 24.42 -9.59
N GLN A 403 11.73 24.82 -9.34
CA GLN A 403 12.38 25.99 -9.93
C GLN A 403 13.59 25.62 -10.80
N GLY A 404 13.73 24.32 -11.09
CA GLY A 404 14.75 23.79 -11.98
C GLY A 404 16.00 23.29 -11.28
N HIS A 405 16.01 23.15 -9.95
CA HIS A 405 17.12 22.53 -9.23
C HIS A 405 16.74 21.12 -8.74
N TRP A 406 17.66 20.18 -8.96
CA TRP A 406 17.44 18.76 -8.69
C TRP A 406 18.42 18.22 -7.66
N THR A 407 17.95 17.32 -6.79
CA THR A 407 18.75 16.64 -5.77
C THR A 407 18.40 15.16 -5.67
N ASP A 408 19.34 14.33 -5.22
CA ASP A 408 19.02 12.95 -4.79
C ASP A 408 18.47 12.90 -3.35
N ALA A 409 18.16 11.70 -2.88
CA ALA A 409 17.64 11.46 -1.52
C ALA A 409 18.63 11.85 -0.39
N ASP A 410 19.93 11.91 -0.69
CA ASP A 410 20.98 12.29 0.25
C ASP A 410 21.23 13.82 0.24
N GLY A 411 20.56 14.55 -0.66
CA GLY A 411 20.65 15.99 -0.83
C GLY A 411 21.81 16.44 -1.72
N ASN A 412 22.41 15.54 -2.50
CA ASN A 412 23.44 15.92 -3.47
C ASN A 412 22.77 16.58 -4.68
N ALA A 413 23.26 17.74 -5.09
CA ALA A 413 22.74 18.48 -6.23
C ALA A 413 23.15 17.83 -7.58
N TYR A 414 22.27 17.95 -8.57
CA TYR A 414 22.48 17.54 -9.96
C TYR A 414 22.56 18.78 -10.86
N PRO A 415 23.70 19.51 -10.85
CA PRO A 415 23.83 20.79 -11.55
C PRO A 415 23.69 20.68 -13.07
N ASP A 416 23.95 19.49 -13.63
CA ASP A 416 23.75 19.25 -15.07
C ASP A 416 22.27 19.33 -15.50
N LEU A 417 21.34 19.30 -14.53
CA LEU A 417 19.90 19.42 -14.74
C LEU A 417 19.36 20.82 -14.38
N ASP A 418 20.23 21.76 -13.99
CA ASP A 418 19.79 23.10 -13.61
C ASP A 418 19.00 23.76 -14.74
N GLY A 419 17.79 24.24 -14.42
CA GLY A 419 16.85 24.84 -15.36
C GLY A 419 15.86 23.86 -16.02
N CYS A 420 16.00 22.55 -15.80
CA CYS A 420 15.02 21.57 -16.27
C CYS A 420 13.79 21.60 -15.34
N LEU A 421 12.63 22.00 -15.84
CA LEU A 421 11.38 22.02 -15.05
C LEU A 421 10.56 20.73 -15.20
N ASP A 422 10.64 20.11 -16.37
CA ASP A 422 9.93 18.87 -16.70
C ASP A 422 10.92 17.71 -16.81
N ILE A 423 10.41 16.49 -16.68
CA ILE A 423 11.12 15.26 -17.04
C ILE A 423 10.56 14.72 -18.35
N ASP A 424 11.38 13.96 -19.06
CA ASP A 424 10.94 13.18 -20.21
C ASP A 424 11.48 11.76 -20.12
N ILE A 425 10.59 10.80 -19.91
CA ILE A 425 10.93 9.39 -19.76
C ILE A 425 10.81 8.76 -21.14
N ALA A 426 11.88 8.15 -21.63
CA ALA A 426 11.81 7.38 -22.87
C ALA A 426 10.76 6.24 -22.72
N HIS A 427 10.07 5.90 -23.81
CA HIS A 427 9.03 4.87 -23.83
C HIS A 427 7.75 5.21 -23.02
N THR A 428 7.36 6.48 -22.96
CA THR A 428 6.01 6.88 -22.53
C THR A 428 5.55 8.14 -23.27
N PRO A 429 4.28 8.26 -23.67
CA PRO A 429 3.71 9.51 -24.15
C PRO A 429 3.21 10.41 -23.01
N PHE A 430 3.13 9.91 -21.77
CA PHE A 430 2.57 10.65 -20.64
C PHE A 430 3.39 11.90 -20.30
N THR A 431 4.71 11.83 -20.37
CA THR A 431 5.60 12.96 -20.02
C THR A 431 5.43 14.18 -20.93
N ASN A 432 4.87 14.01 -22.13
CA ASN A 432 4.48 15.14 -22.99
C ASN A 432 3.35 16.00 -22.39
N THR A 433 2.54 15.43 -21.49
CA THR A 433 1.45 16.13 -20.80
C THR A 433 1.98 17.25 -19.89
N LEU A 434 3.16 17.06 -19.28
CA LEU A 434 3.76 17.99 -18.32
C LEU A 434 3.96 19.39 -18.93
N PRO A 435 4.73 19.57 -20.03
CA PRO A 435 4.88 20.88 -20.64
C PRO A 435 3.59 21.39 -21.29
N ILE A 436 2.72 20.51 -21.81
CA ILE A 436 1.44 20.93 -22.41
C ILE A 436 0.55 21.62 -21.36
N ARG A 437 0.49 21.06 -20.16
CA ARG A 437 -0.31 21.59 -19.05
C ARG A 437 0.35 22.79 -18.39
N ARG A 438 1.66 22.74 -18.15
CA ARG A 438 2.40 23.81 -17.49
C ARG A 438 2.51 25.09 -18.34
N LEU A 439 2.69 24.96 -19.66
CA LEU A 439 2.91 26.12 -20.53
C LEU A 439 1.62 26.79 -20.98
N GLU A 440 0.50 26.06 -21.02
CA GLU A 440 -0.82 26.54 -21.46
C GLU A 440 -0.82 27.31 -22.79
N LEU A 441 0.07 26.94 -23.72
CA LEU A 441 0.32 27.70 -24.95
C LEU A 441 -0.97 28.07 -25.71
N ALA A 442 -1.01 29.30 -26.23
CA ALA A 442 -2.04 29.74 -27.14
C ALA A 442 -1.86 29.11 -28.52
N VAL A 443 -2.94 28.99 -29.30
CA VAL A 443 -2.87 28.46 -30.67
C VAL A 443 -1.88 29.30 -31.52
N GLY A 444 -0.91 28.62 -32.13
CA GLY A 444 0.18 29.21 -32.91
C GLY A 444 1.40 29.62 -32.07
N GLU A 445 1.32 29.59 -30.75
CA GLU A 445 2.45 29.84 -29.86
C GLU A 445 3.41 28.65 -29.82
N SER A 446 4.69 28.95 -29.68
CA SER A 446 5.78 27.99 -29.66
C SER A 446 6.76 28.32 -28.55
N MET A 447 7.18 27.32 -27.78
CA MET A 447 8.10 27.49 -26.67
C MET A 447 9.19 26.42 -26.70
N GLU A 448 10.44 26.85 -26.51
CA GLU A 448 11.57 25.96 -26.26
C GLU A 448 11.71 25.72 -24.76
N ILE A 449 11.92 24.46 -24.39
CA ILE A 449 12.11 24.03 -23.01
C ILE A 449 13.33 23.13 -22.90
N GLN A 450 13.83 22.99 -21.68
CA GLN A 450 14.83 22.02 -21.32
C GLN A 450 14.21 21.02 -20.34
N VAL A 451 14.40 19.74 -20.60
CA VAL A 451 13.84 18.66 -19.79
C VAL A 451 14.95 17.74 -19.28
N ALA A 452 14.72 17.13 -18.13
CA ALA A 452 15.54 16.01 -17.67
C ALA A 452 15.10 14.74 -18.42
N TYR A 453 15.80 14.44 -19.50
CA TYR A 453 15.54 13.26 -20.34
C TYR A 453 16.15 12.01 -19.71
N ILE A 454 15.33 10.97 -19.58
CA ILE A 454 15.67 9.72 -18.91
C ILE A 454 15.60 8.59 -19.93
N THR A 455 16.73 7.92 -20.17
CA THR A 455 16.77 6.76 -21.05
C THR A 455 16.28 5.50 -20.35
N VAL A 456 15.73 4.55 -21.12
CA VAL A 456 15.23 3.25 -20.63
C VAL A 456 15.88 2.18 -21.50
N PRO A 457 16.39 1.07 -20.94
CA PRO A 457 16.23 0.60 -19.56
C PRO A 457 17.32 1.06 -18.56
N ASP A 458 18.30 1.84 -18.99
CA ASP A 458 19.52 2.18 -18.22
C ASP A 458 19.37 3.38 -17.28
N LEU A 459 18.24 4.09 -17.29
CA LEU A 459 17.91 5.19 -16.38
C LEU A 459 18.96 6.32 -16.31
N ASN A 460 19.71 6.54 -17.39
CA ASN A 460 20.63 7.67 -17.47
C ASN A 460 19.83 8.97 -17.65
N VAL A 461 20.13 9.96 -16.83
CA VAL A 461 19.45 11.26 -16.82
C VAL A 461 20.36 12.31 -17.42
N ARG A 462 19.86 13.07 -18.40
CA ARG A 462 20.60 14.17 -19.04
C ARG A 462 19.67 15.29 -19.46
N PRO A 463 20.15 16.54 -19.56
CA PRO A 463 19.36 17.59 -20.19
C PRO A 463 19.09 17.27 -21.67
N ALA A 464 17.90 17.61 -22.14
CA ALA A 464 17.54 17.61 -23.55
C ALA A 464 16.70 18.85 -23.89
N ARG A 465 16.93 19.43 -25.07
CA ARG A 465 16.16 20.58 -25.54
C ARG A 465 15.00 20.12 -26.41
N GLN A 466 13.83 20.66 -26.13
CA GLN A 466 12.59 20.33 -26.81
C GLN A 466 11.84 21.60 -27.17
N ARG A 467 10.97 21.53 -28.18
CA ARG A 467 10.05 22.61 -28.52
C ARG A 467 8.64 22.07 -28.66
N TYR A 468 7.69 22.77 -28.06
CA TYR A 468 6.26 22.51 -28.22
C TYR A 468 5.61 23.69 -28.91
N THR A 469 4.79 23.41 -29.92
CA THR A 469 3.96 24.40 -30.62
C THR A 469 2.51 23.99 -30.56
N CYS A 470 1.62 24.82 -30.01
CA CYS A 470 0.18 24.54 -30.03
C CYS A 470 -0.36 24.78 -31.44
N LEU A 471 -0.86 23.73 -32.12
CA LEU A 471 -1.38 23.82 -33.48
C LEU A 471 -2.89 24.09 -33.47
N THR A 472 -3.63 23.38 -32.62
CA THR A 472 -5.07 23.57 -32.44
C THR A 472 -5.46 23.38 -30.98
N ARG A 473 -6.56 24.03 -30.58
CA ARG A 473 -7.19 23.87 -29.27
C ARG A 473 -8.70 23.97 -29.41
N THR A 474 -9.42 23.02 -28.84
CA THR A 474 -10.88 22.88 -28.85
C THR A 474 -11.37 22.53 -27.45
N GLU A 475 -12.67 22.55 -27.22
CA GLU A 475 -13.24 22.13 -25.94
C GLU A 475 -12.92 20.67 -25.59
N SER A 476 -12.80 19.79 -26.59
CA SER A 476 -12.50 18.36 -26.42
C SER A 476 -11.00 18.02 -26.49
N GLY A 477 -10.10 19.00 -26.41
CA GLY A 477 -8.64 18.77 -26.47
C GLY A 477 -7.91 19.61 -27.51
N GLY A 478 -6.85 19.07 -28.12
CA GLY A 478 -6.03 19.85 -29.06
C GLY A 478 -4.97 19.05 -29.80
N SER A 479 -4.12 19.77 -30.54
CA SER A 479 -2.94 19.18 -31.17
C SER A 479 -1.70 20.04 -30.98
N TYR A 480 -0.57 19.37 -30.74
CA TYR A 480 0.71 20.00 -30.45
C TYR A 480 1.80 19.39 -31.30
N ARG A 481 2.64 20.23 -31.91
CA ARG A 481 3.87 19.76 -32.53
C ARG A 481 4.96 19.70 -31.48
N TYR A 482 5.50 18.50 -31.30
CA TYR A 482 6.70 18.22 -30.53
C TYR A 482 7.91 18.16 -31.47
N GLU A 483 8.99 18.85 -31.10
CA GLU A 483 10.27 18.83 -31.81
C GLU A 483 11.39 18.54 -30.80
N SER A 484 12.20 17.52 -31.06
CA SER A 484 13.46 17.30 -30.33
C SER A 484 14.52 18.20 -30.96
N LEU A 485 15.09 19.16 -30.23
CA LEU A 485 16.07 20.11 -30.80
C LEU A 485 17.50 19.56 -30.82
N ASP A 486 17.71 18.40 -30.23
CA ASP A 486 18.99 17.68 -30.23
C ASP A 486 18.99 16.53 -31.28
N SER A 487 17.90 16.37 -32.04
CA SER A 487 17.77 15.45 -33.17
C SER A 487 16.92 16.08 -34.29
N ASP A 488 16.67 15.35 -35.38
CA ASP A 488 15.73 15.80 -36.44
C ASP A 488 14.32 15.25 -36.23
N PHE A 489 14.01 14.71 -35.04
CA PHE A 489 12.72 14.08 -34.76
C PHE A 489 11.63 15.13 -34.48
N THR A 490 10.47 14.97 -35.12
CA THR A 490 9.28 15.81 -34.97
C THR A 490 8.03 14.94 -35.01
N ALA A 491 7.05 15.23 -34.16
CA ALA A 491 5.76 14.55 -34.14
C ALA A 491 4.62 15.54 -33.86
N GLU A 492 3.44 15.29 -34.42
CA GLU A 492 2.23 16.04 -34.11
C GLU A 492 1.33 15.17 -33.21
N LEU A 493 1.25 15.55 -31.94
CA LEU A 493 0.51 14.86 -30.90
C LEU A 493 -0.92 15.35 -30.90
N THR A 494 -1.89 14.45 -30.77
CA THR A 494 -3.26 14.83 -30.38
C THR A 494 -3.45 14.56 -28.91
N VAL A 495 -4.17 15.45 -28.23
CA VAL A 495 -4.41 15.36 -26.78
C VAL A 495 -5.89 15.57 -26.45
N ASP A 496 -6.33 15.02 -25.34
CA ASP A 496 -7.67 15.25 -24.78
C ASP A 496 -7.78 16.62 -24.08
N GLU A 497 -8.93 16.88 -23.47
CA GLU A 497 -9.20 18.09 -22.70
C GLU A 497 -8.31 18.25 -21.45
N GLN A 498 -7.75 17.15 -20.92
CA GLN A 498 -6.77 17.15 -19.84
C GLN A 498 -5.33 17.32 -20.35
N GLY A 499 -5.10 17.36 -21.66
CA GLY A 499 -3.77 17.44 -22.25
C GLY A 499 -3.02 16.11 -22.30
N LEU A 500 -3.69 15.00 -21.98
CA LEU A 500 -3.13 13.65 -22.10
C LEU A 500 -3.08 13.25 -23.57
N VAL A 501 -2.00 12.62 -23.98
CA VAL A 501 -1.77 12.22 -25.38
C VAL A 501 -2.75 11.12 -25.79
N ILE A 502 -3.57 11.36 -26.80
CA ILE A 502 -4.46 10.37 -27.41
C ILE A 502 -3.71 9.60 -28.51
N ASP A 503 -3.06 10.34 -29.40
CA ASP A 503 -2.30 9.77 -30.53
C ASP A 503 -0.93 10.43 -30.61
N TYR A 504 0.09 9.59 -30.55
CA TYR A 504 1.48 9.91 -30.86
C TYR A 504 1.82 9.12 -32.12
N PRO A 505 1.72 9.72 -33.31
CA PRO A 505 1.77 9.00 -34.57
C PRO A 505 2.95 8.04 -34.68
N GLU A 506 2.67 6.81 -35.11
CA GLU A 506 3.62 5.69 -35.28
C GLU A 506 4.24 5.14 -33.99
N LEU A 507 4.08 5.80 -32.84
CA LEU A 507 4.70 5.39 -31.57
C LEU A 507 3.67 4.92 -30.53
N TRP A 508 2.66 5.71 -30.21
CA TRP A 508 1.73 5.41 -29.12
C TRP A 508 0.29 5.76 -29.46
N GLN A 509 -0.65 4.94 -29.01
CA GLN A 509 -2.08 5.20 -29.11
C GLN A 509 -2.77 4.86 -27.79
N MET A 510 -3.59 5.79 -27.30
CA MET A 510 -4.45 5.57 -26.13
C MET A 510 -5.52 4.53 -26.49
N VAL A 511 -5.78 3.57 -25.59
CA VAL A 511 -6.72 2.44 -25.80
C VAL A 511 -7.84 2.35 -24.79
#